data_AF-A0A7G5ZFA5-F1
#
_entry.id   AF-A0A7G5ZFA5-F1
#
_cell.length_a   1.000
_cell.length_b   1.000
_cell.length_c   1.000
_cell.angle_alpha   90.00
_cell.angle_beta   90.00
_cell.angle_gamma   90.00
#
_symmetry.space_group_name_H-M   'P 1'
#
loop_
_entity.id
_entity.type
_entity.pdbx_description
1 polymer ?
#
loop_
_entity_poly.entity_id
_entity_poly.type
_entity_poly.pdbx_seq_one_letter_code
_entity_poly.pdbx_strand_id
1 'polypeptide(L)' 'MGQEEIDTGIGRLAAVHLAQLAPSGERRVELWLAPQQHWLPVRIQVTEPDGTVVDQVVRTLDLEAPASGAQ' A
#
# COMPACT_ATOMS: atom_id res chain seq x y z
N MET A 1 7.14 9.97 -8.16
CA MET A 1 7.71 9.23 -7.02
C MET A 1 7.85 10.21 -5.86
N GLY A 2 6.85 10.27 -4.99
CA GLY A 2 6.80 11.20 -3.87
C GLY A 2 6.18 10.52 -2.66
N GLN A 3 6.44 11.08 -1.48
CA GLN A 3 5.75 10.69 -0.26
C GLN A 3 4.37 11.36 -0.26
N GLU A 4 3.32 10.57 -0.14
CA GLU A 4 1.92 10.99 -0.06
C GLU A 4 1.39 10.69 1.34
N GLU A 5 0.54 11.57 1.87
CA GLU A 5 -0.22 11.27 3.09
C GLU A 5 -1.48 10.48 2.72
N ILE A 6 -1.64 9.30 3.31
CA ILE A 6 -2.78 8.42 3.10
C ILE A 6 -3.59 8.37 4.39
N ASP A 7 -4.87 8.73 4.32
CA ASP A 7 -5.81 8.53 5.42
C ASP A 7 -6.19 7.04 5.49
N THR A 8 -5.90 6.39 6.61
CA THR A 8 -6.14 4.97 6.82
C THR A 8 -6.98 4.72 8.07
N GLY A 9 -7.43 3.47 8.28
CA GLY A 9 -8.13 3.10 9.52
C GLY A 9 -7.25 3.13 10.78
N ILE A 10 -5.93 3.22 10.63
CA ILE A 10 -4.96 3.35 11.72
C ILE A 10 -4.38 4.77 11.83
N GLY A 11 -5.05 5.76 11.22
CA GLY A 11 -4.63 7.15 11.20
C GLY A 11 -4.00 7.56 9.85
N ARG A 12 -3.47 8.78 9.80
CA ARG A 12 -2.81 9.29 8.60
C ARG A 12 -1.36 8.83 8.54
N LEU A 13 -0.98 8.19 7.45
CA LEU A 13 0.35 7.63 7.25
C LEU A 13 1.05 8.28 6.06
N ALA A 14 2.31 8.62 6.23
CA ALA A 14 3.14 9.04 5.12
C ALA A 14 3.65 7.80 4.37
N ALA A 15 3.38 7.73 3.07
CA ALA A 15 3.66 6.56 2.25
C ALA A 15 4.37 6.93 0.95
N VAL A 16 5.32 6.10 0.53
CA VAL A 16 5.98 6.22 -0.77
C VAL A 16 5.10 5.55 -1.82
N HIS A 17 4.66 6.33 -2.80
CA HIS A 17 3.91 5.80 -3.93
C HIS A 17 4.88 5.22 -4.99
N LEU A 18 4.77 3.91 -5.20
CA LEU A 18 5.44 3.19 -6.26
C LEU A 18 4.48 3.01 -7.45
N ALA A 19 4.78 3.70 -8.54
CA ALA A 19 4.03 3.59 -9.78
C ALA A 19 4.49 2.35 -10.57
N GLN A 20 3.53 1.54 -11.04
CA GLN A 20 3.79 0.47 -12.02
C GLN A 20 3.42 0.93 -13.43
N LEU A 21 4.37 0.86 -14.36
CA LEU A 21 4.19 1.12 -15.78
C LEU A 21 3.71 -0.16 -16.49
N ALA A 22 2.48 -0.60 -16.23
CA ALA A 22 1.90 -1.60 -17.13
C ALA A 22 1.57 -0.93 -18.49
N PRO A 23 1.69 -1.65 -19.62
CA PRO A 23 1.24 -1.15 -20.91
C PRO A 23 -0.20 -0.66 -20.86
N SER A 24 -0.55 0.28 -21.75
CA SER A 24 -1.94 0.73 -21.84
C SER A 24 -2.86 -0.42 -22.25
N GLY A 25 -3.96 -0.61 -21.51
CA GLY A 25 -4.92 -1.70 -21.75
C GLY A 25 -4.65 -2.97 -20.94
N GLU A 26 -3.64 -2.99 -20.08
CA GLU A 26 -3.39 -4.07 -19.14
C GLU A 26 -3.75 -3.67 -17.70
N ARG A 27 -3.95 -4.67 -16.84
CA ARG A 27 -4.19 -4.49 -15.41
C ARG A 27 -3.02 -3.75 -14.77
N ARG A 28 -3.30 -2.60 -14.13
CA ARG A 28 -2.32 -1.79 -13.39
C ARG A 28 -2.48 -2.00 -11.89
N VAL A 29 -1.37 -2.06 -11.19
CA VAL A 29 -1.33 -2.13 -9.72
C VAL A 29 -0.40 -1.02 -9.23
N GLU A 30 -0.91 -0.16 -8.36
CA GLU A 30 -0.16 0.89 -7.68
C GLU A 30 -0.09 0.56 -6.18
N LEU A 31 1.07 0.83 -5.58
CA LEU A 31 1.37 0.50 -4.18
C LEU A 31 1.83 1.75 -3.44
N TRP A 32 1.27 1.96 -2.25
CA TRP A 32 1.75 2.95 -1.29
C TRP A 32 2.35 2.22 -0.10
N LEU A 33 3.66 2.37 0.10
CA LEU A 33 4.39 1.71 1.18
C LEU A 33 4.71 2.72 2.28
N ALA A 34 4.36 2.44 3.54
CA ALA A 34 4.64 3.36 4.63
C ALA A 34 5.97 3.00 5.34
N PRO A 35 7.02 3.83 5.25
CA PRO A 35 8.32 3.52 5.84
C PRO A 35 8.28 3.33 7.36
N GLN A 36 7.41 4.07 8.05
CA GLN A 36 7.22 3.98 9.50
C GLN A 36 6.48 2.70 9.94
N GLN A 37 5.86 1.98 9.01
CA GLN A 37 5.18 0.70 9.23
C GLN A 37 6.00 -0.40 8.57
N HIS A 38 7.32 -0.34 8.66
CA HIS A 38 8.24 -1.35 8.10
C HIS A 38 8.06 -1.56 6.59
N TRP A 39 7.72 -0.49 5.86
CA TRP A 39 7.46 -0.53 4.41
C TRP A 39 6.29 -1.42 4.00
N LEU A 40 5.33 -1.65 4.90
CA LEU A 40 4.11 -2.38 4.59
C LEU A 40 3.21 -1.58 3.63
N PRO A 41 2.45 -2.27 2.75
CA PRO A 41 1.47 -1.62 1.89
C PRO A 41 0.32 -1.09 2.73
N VAL A 42 0.11 0.23 2.68
CA VAL A 42 -0.99 0.91 3.37
C VAL A 42 -2.15 1.26 2.45
N ARG A 43 -1.89 1.27 1.13
CA ARG A 43 -2.90 1.35 0.07
C ARG A 43 -2.46 0.54 -1.14
N ILE A 44 -3.43 -0.07 -1.81
CA ILE A 44 -3.28 -0.76 -3.09
C ILE A 44 -4.39 -0.26 -4.01
N GLN A 45 -4.01 0.26 -5.17
CA GLN A 45 -4.97 0.65 -6.21
C GLN A 45 -4.78 -0.27 -7.40
N VAL A 46 -5.84 -0.97 -7.79
CA VAL A 46 -5.87 -1.82 -8.98
C VAL A 46 -6.75 -1.15 -10.00
N THR A 47 -6.22 -0.95 -11.20
CA THR A 47 -7.01 -0.49 -12.36
C THR A 47 -7.09 -1.63 -13.37
N GLU A 48 -8.30 -2.10 -13.65
CA GLU A 48 -8.54 -3.14 -14.65
C GLU A 48 -8.53 -2.53 -16.08
N PRO A 49 -8.36 -3.35 -17.15
CA PRO A 49 -8.34 -2.86 -18.53
C PRO A 49 -9.56 -2.04 -18.97
N ASP A 50 -10.72 -2.31 -18.37
CA ASP A 50 -11.97 -1.59 -18.63
C ASP A 50 -12.06 -0.23 -17.89
N GLY A 51 -11.02 0.13 -17.12
CA GLY A 51 -10.96 1.35 -16.34
C GLY A 51 -11.56 1.21 -14.93
N THR A 52 -12.05 0.04 -14.53
CA THR A 52 -12.53 -0.21 -13.17
C THR A 52 -11.39 -0.03 -12.17
N VAL A 53 -11.60 0.81 -11.17
CA VAL A 53 -10.64 1.07 -10.10
C VAL A 53 -11.11 0.43 -8.80
N VAL A 54 -10.26 -0.41 -8.23
CA VAL A 54 -10.41 -0.95 -6.88
C VAL A 54 -9.35 -0.31 -5.99
N ASP A 55 -9.80 0.42 -4.97
CA ASP A 55 -8.94 1.07 -3.99
C ASP A 55 -9.07 0.39 -2.63
N GLN A 56 -7.96 -0.15 -2.14
CA GLN A 56 -7.88 -0.86 -0.88
C GLN A 56 -6.96 -0.10 0.06
N VAL A 57 -7.47 0.28 1.23
CA VAL A 57 -6.72 1.00 2.27
C VAL A 57 -6.70 0.17 3.54
N VAL A 58 -5.55 0.13 4.22
CA VAL A 58 -5.41 -0.57 5.49
C VAL A 58 -6.42 -0.05 6.52
N ARG A 59 -7.10 -0.97 7.20
CA ARG A 59 -8.09 -0.64 8.24
C ARG A 59 -7.56 -0.92 9.64
N THR A 60 -6.96 -2.08 9.82
CA THR A 60 -6.28 -2.50 11.04
C THR A 60 -4.94 -3.09 10.67
N LEU A 61 -3.99 -3.03 11.60
CA LEU A 61 -2.67 -3.61 11.42
C LEU A 61 -2.32 -4.39 12.68
N ASP A 62 -2.47 -5.70 12.58
CA ASP A 62 -2.14 -6.64 13.64
C ASP A 62 -0.77 -7.24 13.32
N LEU A 63 0.29 -6.62 13.87
CA LEU A 63 1.65 -7.13 13.77
C LEU A 63 1.91 -8.06 14.95
N GLU A 64 1.99 -9.35 14.68
CA GLU A 64 2.68 -10.24 15.61
C GLU A 64 4.15 -9.82 15.62
N ALA A 65 4.66 -9.43 16.79
CA ALA A 65 6.09 -9.33 16.96
C ALA A 65 6.68 -10.70 16.58
N PRO A 66 7.80 -10.75 15.82
CA PRO A 66 8.45 -12.02 15.56
C PRO A 66 8.65 -12.70 16.91
N ALA A 67 8.27 -13.97 17.02
CA ALA A 67 8.51 -14.74 18.22
C ALA A 67 9.99 -14.54 18.57
N SER A 68 10.25 -13.82 19.66
CA SER A 68 11.59 -13.67 20.21
C SER A 68 11.99 -15.06 20.70
N GLY A 69 12.44 -15.89 19.76
CA GLY A 69 13.10 -17.14 20.03
C GLY A 69 14.28 -16.82 20.93
N ALA A 70 14.26 -17.42 22.11
CA ALA A 70 15.25 -17.27 23.15
C ALA A 70 16.69 -17.37 22.63
N GLN A 71 17.53 -16.45 23.13
CA GLN A 71 18.96 -16.57 23.46
C GLN A 71 19.89 -17.28 22.46
#